data_AF-A0A258CWC5-F1
#
_entry.id   AF-A0A258CWC5-F1
#
_cell.length_a   1.000
_cell.length_b   1.000
_cell.length_c   1.000
_cell.angle_alpha   90.00
_cell.angle_beta   90.00
_cell.angle_gamma   90.00
#
_symmetry.space_group_name_H-M   'P 1'
#
loop_
_entity.id
_entity.type
_entity.pdbx_description
1 polymer ?
#
loop_
_entity_poly.entity_id
_entity_poly.type
_entity_poly.pdbx_seq_one_letter_code
_entity_poly.pdbx_strand_id
1 'polypeptide(L)'
;MRNPALSIDVDRPTSRHVRQNANLLSDLLIEAITYLEGEEKAELVAKARKAASREDVANGDTPLLDHLFADLTTEQAVFLARAFASHSLLANIGEDVAGRRRHAEADAQPGDERPRTLIDAVKALKAAGKSDAELAKVFAAMNVVPVLTAHPTEVRRRSMVDRETEISRLMALRRHHLPPALEAEIRESLFREIALMWRTRLYRPERITVKDEIRNALSIVRTSILPAIIDLYGDWTGKIGQHGQLAPLLKMGSWLGGDRDGHPGVNGQTLKLALSSQSRVILDWYAGEVRKLWSNLAVSTAYTPVSEELLALAAQAKDPSVHRIDEPYRLALELIFDRLTAVSQKLTGAPVAFASGVTSVEPYAHPDAFVADLSVIIDSLARNGGERLVGSALRTLVEVAKACGFHLMSLDLRQNADVHERTLDELFRRAGTGVEYLKLDEDARCKVLIDELSHQRPLVSPFTAYGEETSKELATMEAAAQAVRDYGHGCLGAYIISKSATLSDMLEPLVLLKQVGLVWGG
;
A
#
# COMPACT_ATOMS: atom_id res chain seq x y z
N MET A 1 40.56 -26.41 -20.16
CA MET A 1 40.64 -26.03 -18.73
C MET A 1 39.30 -25.43 -18.33
N ARG A 2 38.47 -26.18 -17.59
CA ARG A 2 37.21 -25.67 -17.04
C ARG A 2 37.54 -24.84 -15.80
N ASN A 3 37.02 -23.62 -15.74
CA ASN A 3 37.11 -22.72 -14.60
C ASN A 3 36.39 -23.36 -13.40
N PRO A 4 37.03 -23.60 -12.24
CA PRO A 4 36.43 -24.33 -11.12
C PRO A 4 35.40 -23.52 -10.30
N ALA A 5 35.10 -22.28 -10.69
CA ALA A 5 34.26 -21.37 -9.90
C ALA A 5 32.73 -21.59 -10.02
N LEU A 6 32.27 -22.71 -10.60
CA LEU A 6 30.83 -22.99 -10.79
C LEU A 6 30.38 -24.37 -10.29
N SER A 7 31.14 -25.02 -9.40
CA SER A 7 30.60 -26.13 -8.60
C SER A 7 29.86 -25.57 -7.38
N ILE A 8 28.58 -25.24 -7.55
CA ILE A 8 27.68 -24.97 -6.43
C ILE A 8 27.21 -26.33 -5.91
N ASP A 9 28.08 -26.99 -5.16
CA ASP A 9 27.72 -28.13 -4.32
C ASP A 9 28.22 -27.84 -2.91
N VAL A 10 27.55 -26.89 -2.28
CA VAL A 10 27.69 -26.60 -0.85
C VAL A 10 26.27 -26.62 -0.32
N ASP A 11 25.95 -27.65 0.47
CA ASP A 11 24.69 -27.81 1.18
C ASP A 11 24.59 -26.67 2.22
N ARG A 12 24.11 -25.51 1.76
CA ARG A 12 24.03 -24.29 2.58
C ARG A 12 23.01 -24.53 3.71
N PRO A 13 23.29 -24.12 4.96
CA PRO A 13 22.36 -24.23 6.11
C PRO A 13 20.95 -23.66 5.81
N THR A 14 20.89 -22.68 4.90
CA THR A 14 19.67 -22.03 4.39
C THR A 14 18.69 -22.98 3.70
N SER A 15 19.19 -23.95 2.93
CA SER A 15 18.35 -24.97 2.30
C SER A 15 17.74 -25.91 3.35
N ARG A 16 18.39 -26.10 4.50
CA ARG A 16 17.94 -27.04 5.53
C ARG A 16 16.74 -26.51 6.31
N HIS A 17 16.76 -25.23 6.71
CA HIS A 17 15.63 -24.62 7.44
C HIS A 17 14.41 -24.39 6.55
N VAL A 18 14.60 -23.96 5.30
CA VAL A 18 13.52 -23.89 4.31
C VAL A 18 12.91 -25.27 4.09
N ARG A 19 13.76 -26.30 3.88
CA ARG A 19 13.29 -27.70 3.75
C ARG A 19 12.58 -28.17 5.01
N GLN A 20 13.07 -27.87 6.22
CA GLN A 20 12.41 -28.25 7.47
C GLN A 20 11.02 -27.63 7.62
N ASN A 21 10.88 -26.32 7.37
CA ASN A 21 9.59 -25.64 7.43
C ASN A 21 8.62 -26.17 6.38
N ALA A 22 9.06 -26.31 5.13
CA ALA A 22 8.25 -26.86 4.05
C ALA A 22 7.83 -28.31 4.32
N ASN A 23 8.73 -29.13 4.86
CA ASN A 23 8.43 -30.52 5.24
C ASN A 23 7.39 -30.56 6.37
N LEU A 24 7.56 -29.78 7.44
CA LEU A 24 6.60 -29.72 8.54
C LEU A 24 5.18 -29.38 8.06
N LEU A 25 5.06 -28.32 7.24
CA LEU A 25 3.75 -27.91 6.71
C LEU A 25 3.19 -28.96 5.74
N SER A 26 4.04 -29.59 4.94
CA SER A 26 3.67 -30.71 4.07
C SER A 26 3.14 -31.90 4.87
N ASP A 27 3.81 -32.27 5.95
CA ASP A 27 3.44 -33.40 6.80
C ASP A 27 2.12 -33.13 7.52
N LEU A 28 1.94 -31.91 8.05
CA LEU A 28 0.67 -31.48 8.65
C LEU A 28 -0.48 -31.43 7.65
N LEU A 29 -0.23 -31.10 6.38
CA LEU A 29 -1.27 -31.17 5.34
C LEU A 29 -1.68 -32.61 5.06
N ILE A 30 -0.71 -33.53 4.95
CA ILE A 30 -1.01 -34.96 4.77
C ILE A 30 -1.79 -35.49 5.98
N GLU A 31 -1.37 -35.16 7.19
CA GLU A 31 -2.08 -35.49 8.43
C GLU A 31 -3.51 -34.95 8.44
N ALA A 32 -3.71 -33.70 8.01
CA ALA A 32 -5.04 -33.10 7.90
C ALA A 32 -5.91 -33.79 6.84
N ILE A 33 -5.33 -34.18 5.70
CA ILE A 33 -6.04 -34.94 4.65
C ILE A 33 -6.45 -36.31 5.19
N THR A 34 -5.52 -37.05 5.82
CA THR A 34 -5.81 -38.35 6.43
C THR A 34 -6.93 -38.23 7.46
N TYR A 35 -6.87 -37.24 8.35
CA TYR A 35 -7.87 -37.02 9.40
C TYR A 35 -9.25 -36.65 8.84
N LEU A 36 -9.31 -35.80 7.80
CA LEU A 36 -10.57 -35.25 7.29
C LEU A 36 -11.21 -36.04 6.15
N GLU A 37 -10.41 -36.79 5.40
CA GLU A 37 -10.81 -37.43 4.13
C GLU A 37 -10.52 -38.94 4.11
N GLY A 38 -9.77 -39.47 5.07
CA GLY A 38 -9.41 -40.89 5.19
C GLY A 38 -8.06 -41.27 4.56
N GLU A 39 -7.56 -42.46 4.91
CA GLU A 39 -6.25 -42.98 4.48
C GLU A 39 -6.14 -43.14 2.95
N GLU A 40 -7.20 -43.64 2.30
CA GLU A 40 -7.21 -43.88 0.85
C GLU A 40 -6.91 -42.61 0.03
N LYS A 41 -7.51 -41.48 0.42
CA LYS A 41 -7.27 -40.20 -0.27
C LYS A 41 -5.88 -39.64 0.02
N ALA A 42 -5.34 -39.87 1.22
CA ALA A 42 -3.97 -39.47 1.56
C ALA A 42 -2.94 -40.28 0.75
N GLU A 43 -3.16 -41.59 0.59
CA GLU A 43 -2.33 -42.45 -0.25
C GLU A 43 -2.34 -42.03 -1.73
N LEU A 44 -3.50 -41.63 -2.24
CA LEU A 44 -3.63 -41.09 -3.60
C LEU A 44 -2.73 -39.86 -3.81
N VAL A 45 -2.74 -38.91 -2.86
CA VAL A 45 -1.88 -37.71 -2.89
C VAL A 45 -0.40 -38.10 -2.82
N ALA A 46 -0.03 -39.02 -1.93
CA ALA A 46 1.35 -39.50 -1.79
C ALA A 46 1.86 -40.19 -3.07
N LYS A 47 1.03 -41.02 -3.71
CA LYS A 47 1.33 -41.68 -4.99
C LYS A 47 1.57 -40.66 -6.10
N ALA A 48 0.68 -39.66 -6.22
CA ALA A 48 0.81 -38.60 -7.21
C ALA A 48 2.08 -37.76 -6.99
N ARG A 49 2.41 -37.39 -5.74
CA ARG A 49 3.65 -36.67 -5.41
C ARG A 49 4.91 -37.47 -5.75
N LYS A 50 4.93 -38.77 -5.45
CA LYS A 50 6.07 -39.65 -5.73
C LYS A 50 6.30 -39.84 -7.23
N ALA A 51 5.25 -39.80 -8.03
CA ALA A 51 5.38 -39.81 -9.49
C ALA A 51 5.98 -38.51 -10.00
N ALA A 52 5.45 -37.36 -9.55
CA ALA A 52 5.95 -36.04 -9.94
C ALA A 52 7.42 -35.83 -9.57
N SER A 53 7.87 -36.29 -8.40
CA SER A 53 9.27 -36.11 -7.97
C SER A 53 10.29 -37.02 -8.68
N ARG A 54 9.84 -38.05 -9.39
CA ARG A 54 10.72 -38.98 -10.13
C ARG A 54 11.04 -38.50 -11.53
N GLU A 55 10.20 -37.67 -12.14
CA GLU A 55 10.43 -37.10 -13.47
C GLU A 55 11.47 -35.97 -13.45
N ASP A 56 11.55 -35.18 -12.38
CA ASP A 56 12.57 -34.13 -12.25
C ASP A 56 14.02 -34.67 -12.19
N VAL A 57 14.22 -35.99 -12.08
CA VAL A 57 15.53 -36.63 -11.87
C VAL A 57 15.92 -37.61 -12.99
N ALA A 58 15.02 -37.99 -13.89
CA ALA A 58 15.28 -39.08 -14.84
C ALA A 58 14.99 -38.70 -16.30
N ASN A 59 16.07 -38.68 -17.09
CA ASN A 59 16.14 -38.79 -18.56
C ASN A 59 14.87 -39.30 -19.26
N GLY A 60 14.26 -38.45 -20.08
CA GLY A 60 13.86 -38.74 -21.47
C GLY A 60 12.86 -39.86 -21.79
N ASP A 61 12.37 -40.64 -20.84
CA ASP A 61 11.32 -41.65 -21.09
C ASP A 61 9.91 -41.06 -20.86
N THR A 62 8.98 -41.43 -21.74
CA THR A 62 7.55 -41.06 -21.82
C THR A 62 6.87 -40.87 -20.45
N PRO A 63 6.07 -39.81 -20.24
CA PRO A 63 5.69 -39.34 -18.92
C PRO A 63 4.87 -40.36 -18.12
N LEU A 64 5.37 -40.70 -16.93
CA LEU A 64 4.66 -41.50 -15.93
C LEU A 64 3.40 -40.75 -15.45
N LEU A 65 3.40 -39.42 -15.54
CA LEU A 65 2.24 -38.57 -15.26
C LEU A 65 1.08 -38.84 -16.22
N ASP A 66 1.31 -39.03 -17.52
CA ASP A 66 0.21 -39.18 -18.51
C ASP A 66 -0.68 -40.39 -18.18
N HIS A 67 -0.09 -41.51 -17.75
CA HIS A 67 -0.86 -42.69 -17.32
C HIS A 67 -1.51 -42.54 -15.94
N LEU A 68 -0.88 -41.80 -15.01
CA LEU A 68 -1.41 -41.59 -13.66
C LEU A 68 -2.62 -40.66 -13.64
N PHE A 69 -2.69 -39.71 -14.58
CA PHE A 69 -3.81 -38.79 -14.72
C PHE A 69 -4.87 -39.24 -15.73
N ALA A 70 -4.56 -40.17 -16.65
CA ALA A 70 -5.52 -40.71 -17.61
C ALA A 70 -6.67 -41.51 -16.98
N ASP A 71 -6.39 -42.22 -15.88
CA ASP A 71 -7.37 -43.10 -15.20
C ASP A 71 -8.12 -42.41 -14.05
N LEU A 72 -7.89 -41.12 -13.81
CA LEU A 72 -8.54 -40.41 -12.71
C LEU A 72 -9.98 -40.05 -13.04
N THR A 73 -10.87 -40.23 -12.06
CA THR A 73 -12.19 -39.61 -12.13
C THR A 73 -12.08 -38.09 -12.02
N THR A 74 -13.07 -37.37 -12.54
CA THR A 74 -13.14 -35.91 -12.39
C THR A 74 -13.06 -35.48 -10.92
N GLU A 75 -13.65 -36.25 -10.01
CA GLU A 75 -13.60 -35.98 -8.57
C GLU A 75 -12.18 -36.12 -8.01
N GLN A 76 -11.47 -37.19 -8.39
CA GLN A 76 -10.07 -37.40 -7.99
C GLN A 76 -9.15 -36.33 -8.58
N ALA A 77 -9.37 -35.91 -9.82
CA ALA A 77 -8.61 -34.84 -10.46
C ALA A 77 -8.79 -33.49 -9.72
N VAL A 78 -10.03 -33.13 -9.39
CA VAL A 78 -10.32 -31.90 -8.60
C VAL A 78 -9.71 -31.98 -7.21
N PHE A 79 -9.78 -33.15 -6.56
CA PHE A 79 -9.19 -33.39 -5.26
C PHE A 79 -7.66 -33.24 -5.28
N LEU A 80 -6.98 -33.86 -6.25
CA LEU A 80 -5.53 -33.75 -6.42
C LEU A 80 -5.11 -32.33 -6.76
N ALA A 81 -5.81 -31.64 -7.66
CA ALA A 81 -5.54 -30.24 -7.99
C ALA A 81 -5.60 -29.35 -6.73
N ARG A 82 -6.57 -29.60 -5.85
CA ARG A 82 -6.67 -28.93 -4.55
C ARG A 82 -5.50 -29.28 -3.62
N ALA A 83 -5.13 -30.55 -3.52
CA ALA A 83 -3.98 -31.00 -2.72
C ALA A 83 -2.67 -30.33 -3.16
N PHE A 84 -2.39 -30.32 -4.46
CA PHE A 84 -1.20 -29.69 -5.01
C PHE A 84 -1.18 -28.17 -4.86
N ALA A 85 -2.32 -27.51 -5.08
CA ALA A 85 -2.46 -26.08 -4.82
C ALA A 85 -2.19 -25.74 -3.34
N SER A 86 -2.72 -26.55 -2.43
CA SER A 86 -2.54 -26.35 -0.98
C SER A 86 -1.08 -26.60 -0.56
N HIS A 87 -0.43 -27.62 -1.12
CA HIS A 87 1.00 -27.88 -0.92
C HIS A 87 1.86 -26.72 -1.40
N SER A 88 1.60 -26.19 -2.60
CA SER A 88 2.35 -25.06 -3.16
C SER A 88 2.21 -23.81 -2.29
N LEU A 89 1.01 -23.50 -1.79
CA LEU A 89 0.79 -22.38 -0.88
C LEU A 89 1.56 -22.54 0.43
N LEU A 90 1.53 -23.73 1.04
CA LEU A 90 2.26 -24.01 2.27
C LEU A 90 3.79 -23.99 2.07
N ALA A 91 4.28 -24.45 0.92
CA ALA A 91 5.70 -24.37 0.59
C ALA A 91 6.17 -22.91 0.50
N ASN A 92 5.40 -22.05 -0.15
CA ASN A 92 5.67 -20.61 -0.23
C ASN A 92 5.71 -19.97 1.17
N ILE A 93 4.77 -20.32 2.06
CA ILE A 93 4.78 -19.85 3.45
C ILE A 93 6.04 -20.31 4.19
N GLY A 94 6.42 -21.58 4.03
CA GLY A 94 7.62 -22.14 4.64
C GLY A 94 8.90 -21.40 4.23
N GLU A 95 8.99 -21.04 2.95
CA GLU A 95 10.08 -20.23 2.39
C GLU A 95 10.05 -18.78 2.90
N ASP A 96 8.89 -18.12 2.88
CA ASP A 96 8.72 -16.73 3.33
C ASP A 96 9.13 -16.55 4.79
N VAL A 97 8.71 -17.46 5.67
CA VAL A 97 9.05 -17.42 7.10
C VAL A 97 10.55 -17.61 7.30
N ALA A 98 11.17 -18.55 6.57
CA ALA A 98 12.61 -18.74 6.60
C ALA A 98 13.37 -17.52 6.05
N GLY A 99 12.85 -16.85 5.02
CA GLY A 99 13.38 -15.62 4.46
C GLY A 99 13.38 -14.45 5.44
N ARG A 100 12.23 -14.17 6.08
CA ARG A 100 12.11 -13.11 7.11
C ARG A 100 13.05 -13.34 8.28
N ARG A 101 13.19 -14.60 8.69
CA ARG A 101 14.10 -15.00 9.74
C ARG A 101 15.56 -14.69 9.41
N ARG A 102 15.99 -14.92 8.16
CA ARG A 102 17.33 -14.54 7.71
C ARG A 102 17.58 -13.04 7.85
N HIS A 103 16.62 -12.20 7.49
CA HIS A 103 16.78 -10.75 7.67
C HIS A 103 17.01 -10.39 9.15
N ALA A 104 16.19 -10.92 10.06
CA ALA A 104 16.34 -10.67 11.49
C ALA A 104 17.66 -11.24 12.08
N GLU A 105 18.15 -12.39 11.58
CA GLU A 105 19.39 -13.02 12.05
C GLU A 105 20.64 -12.36 11.43
N ALA A 106 20.58 -11.90 10.18
CA ALA A 106 21.65 -11.15 9.52
C ALA A 106 21.91 -9.79 10.18
N ASP A 107 20.87 -9.15 10.73
CA ASP A 107 21.02 -7.96 11.56
C ASP A 107 21.77 -8.25 12.88
N ALA A 108 21.67 -9.48 13.40
CA ALA A 108 22.29 -9.90 14.66
C ALA A 108 23.74 -10.40 14.53
N GLN A 109 24.18 -10.85 13.35
CA GLN A 109 25.55 -11.36 13.15
C GLN A 109 26.42 -10.40 12.31
N PRO A 110 27.72 -10.24 12.60
CA PRO A 110 28.64 -9.51 11.73
C PRO A 110 28.99 -10.36 10.49
N GLY A 111 28.64 -9.89 9.28
CA GLY A 111 28.93 -10.59 8.01
C GLY A 111 28.40 -9.89 6.76
N ASP A 112 28.78 -10.40 5.58
CA ASP A 112 28.51 -9.84 4.24
C ASP A 112 27.06 -10.02 3.74
N GLU A 113 26.21 -10.74 4.48
CA GLU A 113 24.82 -11.06 4.09
C GLU A 113 23.79 -10.01 4.53
N ARG A 114 24.22 -8.86 5.08
CA ARG A 114 23.28 -7.82 5.52
C ARG A 114 22.56 -7.19 4.32
N PRO A 115 21.24 -6.98 4.41
CA PRO A 115 20.52 -6.23 3.39
C PRO A 115 21.14 -4.84 3.27
N ARG A 116 21.40 -4.37 2.04
CA ARG A 116 21.90 -3.01 1.82
C ARG A 116 20.78 -2.03 2.14
N THR A 117 20.92 -1.30 3.24
CA THR A 117 19.94 -0.29 3.66
C THR A 117 20.32 1.10 3.17
N LEU A 118 19.34 2.02 3.15
CA LEU A 118 19.61 3.44 2.90
C LEU A 118 20.62 4.01 3.92
N ILE A 119 20.54 3.56 5.17
CA ILE A 119 21.44 3.98 6.24
C ILE A 119 22.89 3.57 5.92
N ASP A 120 23.10 2.35 5.42
CA ASP A 120 24.44 1.88 5.05
C ASP A 120 24.98 2.60 3.82
N ALA A 121 24.11 2.92 2.86
CA ALA A 121 24.48 3.75 1.70
C ALA A 121 24.94 5.15 2.15
N VAL A 122 24.24 5.78 3.09
CA VAL A 122 24.64 7.07 3.68
C VAL A 122 25.99 6.96 4.38
N LYS A 123 26.18 5.95 5.23
CA LYS A 123 27.46 5.71 5.91
C LYS A 123 28.61 5.53 4.92
N ALA A 124 28.40 4.76 3.85
CA ALA A 124 29.40 4.56 2.80
C ALA A 124 29.73 5.87 2.07
N LEU A 125 28.73 6.71 1.75
CA LEU A 125 28.94 8.01 1.13
C LEU A 125 29.69 8.99 2.06
N LYS A 126 29.37 9.01 3.35
CA LYS A 126 30.12 9.78 4.36
C LYS A 126 31.56 9.30 4.45
N ALA A 127 31.80 7.98 4.46
CA ALA A 127 33.14 7.40 4.46
C ALA A 127 33.93 7.74 3.18
N ALA A 128 33.24 7.92 2.06
CA ALA A 128 33.80 8.40 0.80
C ALA A 128 33.98 9.94 0.74
N GLY A 129 33.74 10.66 1.84
CA GLY A 129 33.99 12.10 1.96
C GLY A 129 32.85 13.02 1.54
N LYS A 130 31.63 12.51 1.35
CA LYS A 130 30.46 13.36 1.03
C LYS A 130 30.01 14.22 2.21
N SER A 131 29.77 15.49 1.93
CA SER A 131 29.25 16.46 2.90
C SER A 131 27.75 16.26 3.15
N ASP A 132 27.26 16.74 4.30
CA ASP A 132 25.82 16.68 4.62
C ASP A 132 24.99 17.52 3.64
N ALA A 133 25.54 18.63 3.15
CA ALA A 133 24.90 19.46 2.13
C ALA A 133 24.72 18.72 0.78
N GLU A 134 25.71 17.92 0.36
CA GLU A 134 25.57 17.07 -0.83
C GLU A 134 24.50 16.00 -0.64
N LEU A 135 24.46 15.36 0.54
CA LEU A 135 23.45 14.34 0.84
C LEU A 135 22.03 14.94 0.87
N ALA A 136 21.86 16.11 1.51
CA ALA A 136 20.58 16.82 1.53
C ALA A 136 20.10 17.15 0.10
N LYS A 137 21.00 17.56 -0.80
CA LYS A 137 20.65 17.80 -2.21
C LYS A 137 20.18 16.53 -2.92
N VAL A 138 20.82 15.38 -2.66
CA VAL A 138 20.40 14.09 -3.21
C VAL A 138 19.02 13.70 -2.68
N PHE A 139 18.81 13.78 -1.36
CA PHE A 139 17.52 13.46 -0.75
C PHE A 139 16.38 14.34 -1.27
N ALA A 140 16.63 15.63 -1.46
CA ALA A 140 15.64 16.54 -2.02
C ALA A 140 15.22 16.20 -3.47
N ALA A 141 16.10 15.54 -4.24
CA ALA A 141 15.82 15.14 -5.62
C ALA A 141 15.25 13.73 -5.76
N MET A 142 15.27 12.92 -4.69
CA MET A 142 14.80 11.54 -4.71
C MET A 142 13.29 11.46 -4.47
N ASN A 143 12.60 10.70 -5.32
CA ASN A 143 11.19 10.37 -5.16
C ASN A 143 10.95 8.93 -5.64
N VAL A 144 10.65 8.03 -4.70
CA VAL A 144 10.37 6.61 -4.97
C VAL A 144 8.91 6.36 -4.66
N VAL A 145 8.15 5.90 -5.65
CA VAL A 145 6.71 5.66 -5.53
C VAL A 145 6.36 4.27 -6.08
N PRO A 146 6.42 3.21 -5.26
CA PRO A 146 5.91 1.91 -5.66
C PRO A 146 4.40 1.98 -5.85
N VAL A 147 3.91 1.50 -7.00
CA VAL A 147 2.49 1.58 -7.38
C VAL A 147 1.83 0.22 -7.22
N LEU A 148 0.81 0.15 -6.36
CA LEU A 148 0.01 -1.06 -6.18
C LEU A 148 -0.99 -1.20 -7.32
N THR A 149 -0.93 -2.34 -8.00
CA THR A 149 -1.90 -2.72 -9.04
C THR A 149 -2.86 -3.76 -8.51
N ALA A 150 -4.08 -3.81 -9.06
CA ALA A 150 -4.94 -4.96 -8.85
C ALA A 150 -4.25 -6.21 -9.41
N HIS A 151 -4.35 -7.33 -8.70
CA HIS A 151 -3.84 -8.59 -9.21
C HIS A 151 -4.89 -9.19 -10.16
N PRO A 152 -4.62 -9.32 -11.47
CA PRO A 152 -5.62 -9.65 -12.49
C PRO A 152 -6.34 -11.00 -12.26
N THR A 153 -5.78 -11.85 -11.42
CA THR A 153 -6.20 -13.22 -11.15
C THR A 153 -6.22 -13.55 -9.66
N GLU A 154 -6.49 -12.59 -8.75
CA GLU A 154 -6.66 -12.94 -7.32
C GLU A 154 -7.97 -13.70 -7.09
N VAL A 155 -8.00 -14.96 -7.52
CA VAL A 155 -9.14 -15.87 -7.39
C VAL A 155 -9.27 -16.36 -5.95
N ARG A 156 -8.26 -16.13 -5.09
CA ARG A 156 -8.27 -16.65 -3.71
C ARG A 156 -9.26 -15.89 -2.83
N ARG A 157 -9.91 -16.62 -1.93
CA ARG A 157 -10.82 -16.02 -0.95
C ARG A 157 -10.03 -15.33 0.15
N ARG A 158 -10.57 -14.24 0.70
CA ARG A 158 -9.96 -13.55 1.86
C ARG A 158 -9.72 -14.49 3.03
N SER A 159 -10.67 -15.40 3.29
CA SER A 159 -10.52 -16.44 4.30
C SER A 159 -9.26 -17.27 4.11
N MET A 160 -8.84 -17.53 2.86
CA MET A 160 -7.59 -18.23 2.57
C MET A 160 -6.38 -17.39 3.00
N VAL A 161 -6.33 -16.13 2.59
CA VAL A 161 -5.26 -15.18 2.96
C VAL A 161 -5.16 -15.01 4.49
N ASP A 162 -6.29 -14.96 5.19
CA ASP A 162 -6.34 -14.87 6.65
C ASP A 162 -5.74 -16.14 7.31
N ARG A 163 -5.96 -17.33 6.73
CA ARG A 163 -5.31 -18.59 7.17
C ARG A 163 -3.82 -18.60 6.86
N GLU A 164 -3.43 -18.20 5.64
CA GLU A 164 -2.00 -18.10 5.26
C GLU A 164 -1.24 -17.17 6.21
N THR A 165 -1.86 -16.05 6.61
CA THR A 165 -1.30 -15.09 7.57
C THR A 165 -1.12 -15.72 8.95
N GLU A 166 -2.13 -16.44 9.44
CA GLU A 166 -2.06 -17.09 10.76
C GLU A 166 -1.05 -18.25 10.78
N ILE A 167 -0.99 -19.08 9.73
CA ILE A 167 0.03 -20.13 9.58
C ILE A 167 1.42 -19.49 9.57
N SER A 168 1.62 -18.39 8.83
CA SER A 168 2.88 -17.66 8.81
C SER A 168 3.27 -17.14 10.21
N ARG A 169 2.30 -16.61 10.97
CA ARG A 169 2.50 -16.13 12.35
C ARG A 169 2.92 -17.26 13.28
N LEU A 170 2.22 -18.40 13.25
CA LEU A 170 2.53 -19.58 14.05
C LEU A 170 3.91 -20.16 13.70
N MET A 171 4.24 -20.20 12.41
CA MET A 171 5.57 -20.61 11.93
C MET A 171 6.67 -19.65 12.39
N ALA A 172 6.41 -18.33 12.42
CA ALA A 172 7.36 -17.35 12.94
C ALA A 172 7.58 -17.46 14.46
N LEU A 173 6.61 -17.99 15.22
CA LEU A 173 6.77 -18.27 16.65
C LEU A 173 7.66 -19.49 16.93
N ARG A 174 7.86 -20.40 15.95
CA ARG A 174 8.76 -21.55 16.05
C ARG A 174 10.23 -21.14 16.07
N ARG A 175 10.72 -20.68 17.24
CA ARG A 175 12.14 -20.39 17.52
C ARG A 175 12.91 -21.69 17.76
N HIS A 176 14.24 -21.67 17.62
CA HIS A 176 15.08 -22.87 17.80
C HIS A 176 14.96 -23.53 19.18
N HIS A 177 14.57 -22.79 20.22
CA HIS A 177 14.46 -23.29 21.59
C HIS A 177 13.12 -22.86 22.20
N LEU A 178 12.08 -23.65 21.93
CA LEU A 178 10.78 -23.53 22.59
C LEU A 178 10.67 -24.60 23.69
N PRO A 179 10.00 -24.29 24.82
CA PRO A 179 9.58 -25.32 25.77
C PRO A 179 8.73 -26.39 25.04
N PRO A 180 8.91 -27.70 25.32
CA PRO A 180 8.20 -28.76 24.61
C PRO A 180 6.67 -28.62 24.60
N ALA A 181 6.09 -28.13 25.70
CA ALA A 181 4.64 -27.88 25.80
C ALA A 181 4.17 -26.81 24.81
N LEU A 182 4.92 -25.71 24.67
CA LEU A 182 4.60 -24.63 23.74
C LEU A 182 4.82 -25.05 22.28
N GLU A 183 5.84 -25.88 22.01
CA GLU A 183 6.03 -26.44 20.67
C GLU A 183 4.87 -27.35 20.25
N ALA A 184 4.37 -28.18 21.17
CA ALA A 184 3.20 -29.02 20.93
C ALA A 184 1.93 -28.18 20.68
N GLU A 185 1.71 -27.12 21.47
CA GLU A 185 0.58 -26.20 21.29
C GLU A 185 0.62 -25.49 19.93
N ILE A 186 1.80 -25.01 19.51
CA ILE A 186 1.98 -24.38 18.21
C ILE A 186 1.77 -25.40 17.08
N ARG A 187 2.25 -26.64 17.22
CA ARG A 187 2.02 -27.71 16.24
C ARG A 187 0.52 -27.97 16.07
N GLU A 188 -0.21 -28.10 17.17
CA GLU A 188 -1.66 -28.34 17.16
C GLU A 188 -2.42 -27.16 16.52
N SER A 189 -2.02 -25.93 16.84
CA SER A 189 -2.58 -24.73 16.21
C SER A 189 -2.31 -24.71 14.70
N LEU A 190 -1.10 -25.09 14.26
CA LEU A 190 -0.78 -25.21 12.83
C LEU A 190 -1.63 -26.28 12.15
N PHE A 191 -1.78 -27.45 12.76
CA PHE A 191 -2.66 -28.51 12.26
C PHE A 191 -4.09 -27.98 12.06
N ARG A 192 -4.65 -27.31 13.08
CA ARG A 192 -5.99 -26.73 13.02
C ARG A 192 -6.15 -25.73 11.88
N GLU A 193 -5.20 -24.81 11.72
CA GLU A 193 -5.27 -23.80 10.65
C GLU A 193 -5.13 -24.42 9.27
N ILE A 194 -4.27 -25.44 9.09
CA ILE A 194 -4.13 -26.20 7.84
C ILE A 194 -5.39 -27.03 7.56
N ALA A 195 -6.02 -27.63 8.57
CA ALA A 195 -7.28 -28.36 8.42
C ALA A 195 -8.43 -27.42 8.01
N LEU A 196 -8.52 -26.23 8.61
CA LEU A 196 -9.49 -25.20 8.23
C LEU A 196 -9.23 -24.68 6.82
N MET A 197 -7.97 -24.46 6.46
CA MET A 197 -7.55 -24.13 5.10
C MET A 197 -8.01 -25.22 4.12
N TRP A 198 -7.79 -26.50 4.46
CA TRP A 198 -8.24 -27.65 3.69
C TRP A 198 -9.76 -27.80 3.61
N ARG A 199 -10.56 -27.23 4.51
CA ARG A 199 -12.04 -27.20 4.34
C ARG A 199 -12.52 -25.91 3.65
N THR A 200 -11.66 -24.91 3.52
CA THR A 200 -11.97 -23.65 2.86
C THR A 200 -11.87 -23.79 1.34
N ARG A 201 -12.84 -23.20 0.63
CA ARG A 201 -12.80 -23.14 -0.84
C ARG A 201 -11.67 -22.21 -1.27
N LEU A 202 -10.67 -22.74 -1.98
CA LEU A 202 -9.52 -21.99 -2.50
C LEU A 202 -9.96 -20.84 -3.41
N TYR A 203 -10.86 -21.14 -4.35
CA TYR A 203 -11.23 -20.24 -5.43
C TYR A 203 -12.60 -19.58 -5.24
N ARG A 204 -12.73 -18.34 -5.71
CA ARG A 204 -14.01 -17.64 -5.85
C ARG A 204 -14.71 -18.09 -7.14
N PRO A 205 -16.00 -18.45 -7.10
CA PRO A 205 -16.77 -18.73 -8.32
C PRO A 205 -17.18 -17.46 -9.09
N GLU A 206 -17.18 -16.29 -8.44
CA GLU A 206 -17.62 -15.02 -9.00
C GLU A 206 -16.46 -14.03 -9.15
N ARG A 207 -16.54 -13.14 -10.14
CA ARG A 207 -15.58 -12.03 -10.32
C ARG A 207 -15.65 -11.07 -9.13
N ILE A 208 -14.49 -10.58 -8.72
CA ILE A 208 -14.37 -9.60 -7.65
C ILE A 208 -14.87 -8.24 -8.14
N THR A 209 -15.62 -7.51 -7.30
CA THR A 209 -16.01 -6.12 -7.62
C THR A 209 -14.85 -5.16 -7.35
N VAL A 210 -14.79 -4.01 -8.04
CA VAL A 210 -13.76 -2.98 -7.78
C VAL A 210 -13.70 -2.58 -6.29
N LYS A 211 -14.87 -2.51 -5.63
CA LYS A 211 -14.98 -2.24 -4.19
C LYS A 211 -14.29 -3.32 -3.35
N ASP A 212 -14.43 -4.58 -3.72
CA ASP A 212 -13.76 -5.68 -3.03
C ASP A 212 -12.24 -5.67 -3.27
N GLU A 213 -11.79 -5.30 -4.46
CA GLU A 213 -10.36 -5.14 -4.77
C GLU A 213 -9.72 -4.04 -3.92
N ILE A 214 -10.35 -2.85 -3.87
CA ILE A 214 -9.92 -1.74 -3.02
C ILE A 214 -9.81 -2.21 -1.56
N ARG A 215 -10.84 -2.91 -1.05
CA ARG A 215 -10.84 -3.41 0.33
C ARG A 215 -9.74 -4.44 0.59
N ASN A 216 -9.48 -5.35 -0.34
CA ASN A 216 -8.45 -6.38 -0.20
C ASN A 216 -7.06 -5.74 -0.19
N ALA A 217 -6.79 -4.83 -1.14
CA ALA A 217 -5.53 -4.09 -1.19
C ALA A 217 -5.30 -3.28 0.09
N LEU A 218 -6.32 -2.56 0.57
CA LEU A 218 -6.24 -1.81 1.82
C LEU A 218 -6.01 -2.68 3.05
N SER A 219 -6.48 -3.93 3.05
CA SER A 219 -6.16 -4.88 4.10
C SER A 219 -4.65 -5.14 4.17
N ILE A 220 -4.01 -5.40 3.02
CA ILE A 220 -2.55 -5.62 2.92
C ILE A 220 -1.80 -4.34 3.31
N VAL A 221 -2.29 -3.18 2.84
CA VAL A 221 -1.68 -1.89 3.19
C VAL A 221 -1.69 -1.69 4.70
N ARG A 222 -2.84 -1.92 5.36
CA ARG A 222 -2.98 -1.76 6.81
C ARG A 222 -2.11 -2.73 7.60
N THR A 223 -2.00 -3.99 7.18
CA THR A 223 -1.31 -5.03 7.96
C THR A 223 0.20 -5.09 7.71
N SER A 224 0.66 -4.64 6.55
CA SER A 224 2.03 -4.90 6.11
C SER A 224 2.73 -3.64 5.59
N ILE A 225 2.14 -2.92 4.64
CA ILE A 225 2.81 -1.80 3.96
C ILE A 225 2.94 -0.57 4.86
N LEU A 226 1.86 -0.14 5.51
CA LEU A 226 1.88 1.02 6.39
C LEU A 226 2.82 0.81 7.59
N PRO A 227 2.77 -0.34 8.31
CA PRO A 227 3.78 -0.65 9.33
C PRO A 227 5.22 -0.59 8.80
N ALA A 228 5.50 -1.18 7.63
CA ALA A 228 6.84 -1.14 7.05
C ALA A 228 7.30 0.29 6.70
N ILE A 229 6.41 1.14 6.18
CA ILE A 229 6.70 2.56 5.93
C ILE A 229 7.04 3.29 7.23
N ILE A 230 6.25 3.06 8.28
CA ILE A 230 6.47 3.66 9.61
C ILE A 230 7.83 3.24 10.16
N ASP A 231 8.17 1.95 10.08
CA ASP A 231 9.45 1.41 10.55
C ASP A 231 10.62 2.01 9.76
N LEU A 232 10.51 2.09 8.44
CA LEU A 232 11.54 2.70 7.57
C LEU A 232 11.76 4.18 7.91
N TYR A 233 10.69 4.98 8.00
CA TYR A 233 10.83 6.39 8.36
C TYR A 233 11.32 6.59 9.80
N GLY A 234 10.94 5.72 10.74
CA GLY A 234 11.46 5.75 12.11
C GLY A 234 12.96 5.50 12.15
N ASP A 235 13.44 4.50 11.41
CA ASP A 235 14.85 4.19 11.29
C ASP A 235 15.65 5.30 10.60
N TRP A 236 15.12 5.85 9.50
CA TRP A 236 15.79 6.93 8.75
C TRP A 236 15.85 8.22 9.57
N THR A 237 14.78 8.57 10.26
CA THR A 237 14.76 9.81 11.07
C THR A 237 15.75 9.73 12.23
N GLY A 238 15.89 8.56 12.86
CA GLY A 238 16.85 8.36 13.94
C GLY A 238 18.32 8.28 13.51
N LYS A 239 18.61 7.73 12.32
CA LYS A 239 19.99 7.38 11.90
C LYS A 239 20.53 8.24 10.75
N ILE A 240 19.66 8.80 9.92
CA ILE A 240 20.01 9.64 8.76
C ILE A 240 19.67 11.11 9.03
N GLY A 241 18.61 11.40 9.79
CA GLY A 241 18.11 12.77 10.00
C GLY A 241 19.13 13.78 10.55
N GLN A 242 20.22 13.32 11.19
CA GLN A 242 21.33 14.16 11.62
C GLN A 242 22.19 14.74 10.45
N HIS A 243 22.06 14.17 9.25
CA HIS A 243 22.81 14.55 8.04
C HIS A 243 22.01 15.46 7.10
N GLY A 244 20.84 15.94 7.53
CA GLY A 244 19.96 16.82 6.77
C GLY A 244 18.49 16.45 6.90
N GLN A 245 17.62 17.37 6.50
CA GLN A 245 16.19 17.12 6.45
C GLN A 245 15.89 16.08 5.37
N LEU A 246 15.29 14.96 5.77
CA LEU A 246 14.81 13.96 4.84
C LEU A 246 13.57 14.53 4.13
N ALA A 247 13.61 14.60 2.81
CA ALA A 247 12.38 14.74 2.03
C ALA A 247 11.55 13.45 2.18
N PRO A 248 10.24 13.47 1.89
CA PRO A 248 9.44 12.23 1.82
C PRO A 248 9.92 11.37 0.63
N LEU A 249 10.97 10.59 0.86
CA LEU A 249 11.70 9.80 -0.15
C LEU A 249 10.84 8.68 -0.73
N LEU A 250 10.09 8.00 0.14
CA LEU A 250 9.25 6.87 -0.19
C LEU A 250 7.79 7.24 0.02
N LYS A 251 7.04 7.26 -1.07
CA LYS A 251 5.58 7.41 -1.08
C LYS A 251 4.98 6.16 -1.71
N MET A 252 3.67 6.00 -1.61
CA MET A 252 2.97 4.89 -2.25
C MET A 252 2.02 5.42 -3.31
N GLY A 253 1.90 4.68 -4.42
CA GLY A 253 0.89 4.88 -5.44
C GLY A 253 -0.05 3.69 -5.54
N SER A 254 -1.18 3.87 -6.21
CA SER A 254 -2.13 2.79 -6.47
C SER A 254 -2.93 3.06 -7.75
N TRP A 255 -3.22 1.99 -8.49
CA TRP A 255 -4.14 2.01 -9.65
C TRP A 255 -5.57 1.61 -9.25
N LEU A 256 -5.77 1.10 -8.04
CA LEU A 256 -7.06 0.60 -7.59
C LEU A 256 -8.07 1.75 -7.44
N GLY A 257 -9.09 1.75 -8.29
CA GLY A 257 -10.11 2.78 -8.35
C GLY A 257 -9.80 3.94 -9.31
N GLY A 258 -8.62 3.95 -9.93
CA GLY A 258 -8.20 4.96 -10.92
C GLY A 258 -7.87 4.42 -12.32
N ASP A 259 -7.53 3.13 -12.45
CA ASP A 259 -7.34 2.46 -13.74
C ASP A 259 -8.66 2.02 -14.35
N ARG A 260 -9.07 2.70 -15.43
CA ARG A 260 -10.32 2.46 -16.16
C ARG A 260 -10.11 1.91 -17.56
N ASP A 261 -8.87 1.67 -17.98
CA ASP A 261 -8.54 1.10 -19.28
C ASP A 261 -9.11 -0.33 -19.39
N GLY A 262 -10.12 -0.52 -20.25
CA GLY A 262 -10.80 -1.79 -20.43
C GLY A 262 -11.64 -2.27 -19.23
N HIS A 263 -11.79 -1.45 -18.18
CA HIS A 263 -12.52 -1.83 -16.97
C HIS A 263 -13.79 -0.98 -16.75
N PRO A 264 -14.96 -1.40 -17.26
CA PRO A 264 -16.19 -0.60 -17.19
C PRO A 264 -16.67 -0.32 -15.76
N GLY A 265 -16.28 -1.15 -14.78
CA GLY A 265 -16.62 -0.95 -13.38
C GLY A 265 -15.89 0.20 -12.67
N VAL A 266 -14.84 0.79 -13.26
CA VAL A 266 -14.07 1.89 -12.67
C VAL A 266 -14.60 3.23 -13.20
N ASN A 267 -14.88 4.17 -12.30
CA ASN A 267 -15.45 5.49 -12.58
C ASN A 267 -15.21 6.48 -11.41
N GLY A 268 -15.75 7.70 -11.51
CA GLY A 268 -15.65 8.71 -10.44
C GLY A 268 -16.15 8.27 -9.05
N GLN A 269 -17.13 7.34 -8.96
CA GLN A 269 -17.57 6.80 -7.66
C GLN A 269 -16.54 5.85 -7.06
N THR A 270 -15.90 5.00 -7.87
CA THR A 270 -14.84 4.12 -7.38
C THR A 270 -13.59 4.90 -6.97
N LEU A 271 -13.28 5.99 -7.66
CA LEU A 271 -12.20 6.91 -7.30
C LEU A 271 -12.44 7.53 -5.91
N LYS A 272 -13.64 8.08 -5.70
CA LYS A 272 -14.05 8.64 -4.39
C LYS A 272 -14.01 7.59 -3.27
N LEU A 273 -14.49 6.38 -3.56
CA LEU A 273 -14.47 5.27 -2.62
C LEU A 273 -13.04 4.84 -2.26
N ALA A 274 -12.13 4.76 -3.24
CA ALA A 274 -10.73 4.41 -3.01
C ALA A 274 -10.04 5.44 -2.12
N LEU A 275 -10.19 6.73 -2.42
CA LEU A 275 -9.60 7.81 -1.62
C LEU A 275 -10.18 7.86 -0.20
N SER A 276 -11.51 7.80 -0.04
CA SER A 276 -12.12 7.86 1.30
C SER A 276 -11.75 6.64 2.16
N SER A 277 -11.65 5.46 1.55
CA SER A 277 -11.25 4.23 2.25
C SER A 277 -9.78 4.27 2.68
N GLN A 278 -8.89 4.81 1.85
CA GLN A 278 -7.47 5.01 2.16
C GLN A 278 -7.26 6.08 3.23
N SER A 279 -7.96 7.20 3.08
CA SER A 279 -8.00 8.31 4.05
C SER A 279 -8.38 7.82 5.44
N ARG A 280 -9.40 6.95 5.52
CA ARG A 280 -9.81 6.36 6.79
C ARG A 280 -8.66 5.61 7.49
N VAL A 281 -7.91 4.81 6.75
CA VAL A 281 -6.80 4.01 7.30
C VAL A 281 -5.72 4.91 7.89
N ILE A 282 -5.29 5.94 7.16
CA ILE A 282 -4.19 6.80 7.60
C ILE A 282 -4.61 7.79 8.70
N LEU A 283 -5.82 8.35 8.62
CA LEU A 283 -6.35 9.26 9.65
C LEU A 283 -6.59 8.54 10.98
N ASP A 284 -7.09 7.29 10.94
CA ASP A 284 -7.22 6.46 12.15
C ASP A 284 -5.84 6.19 12.79
N TRP A 285 -4.79 6.01 11.96
CA TRP A 285 -3.43 5.85 12.46
C TRP A 285 -2.86 7.14 13.07
N TYR A 286 -2.96 8.28 12.37
CA TYR A 286 -2.53 9.58 12.90
C TYR A 286 -3.23 9.90 14.23
N ALA A 287 -4.54 9.70 14.30
CA ALA A 287 -5.33 9.91 15.51
C ALA A 287 -4.84 9.02 16.67
N GLY A 288 -4.53 7.76 16.38
CA GLY A 288 -3.93 6.84 17.36
C GLY A 288 -2.57 7.31 17.88
N GLU A 289 -1.68 7.78 17.01
CA GLU A 289 -0.36 8.31 17.42
C GLU A 289 -0.49 9.61 18.22
N VAL A 290 -1.38 10.53 17.80
CA VAL A 290 -1.67 11.77 18.55
C VAL A 290 -2.21 11.44 19.95
N ARG A 291 -3.08 10.43 20.10
CA ARG A 291 -3.56 9.98 21.42
C ARG A 291 -2.45 9.39 22.30
N LYS A 292 -1.51 8.64 21.71
CA LYS A 292 -0.35 8.14 22.46
C LYS A 292 0.53 9.29 22.94
N LEU A 293 0.80 10.27 22.07
CA LEU A 293 1.55 11.49 22.42
C LEU A 293 0.84 12.27 23.52
N TRP A 294 -0.47 12.44 23.41
CA TRP A 294 -1.29 13.13 24.40
C TRP A 294 -1.21 12.46 25.78
N SER A 295 -1.27 11.13 25.83
CA SER A 295 -1.12 10.39 27.10
C SER A 295 0.25 10.61 27.74
N ASN A 296 1.32 10.64 26.93
CA ASN A 296 2.70 10.66 27.38
C ASN A 296 3.28 12.06 27.67
N LEU A 297 2.80 13.11 26.99
CA LEU A 297 3.34 14.47 27.09
C LEU A 297 2.61 15.33 28.15
N ALA A 298 2.58 14.83 29.38
CA ALA A 298 2.02 15.49 30.57
C ALA A 298 2.94 16.59 31.14
N VAL A 299 3.54 17.40 30.27
CA VAL A 299 4.54 18.39 30.69
C VAL A 299 3.82 19.62 31.23
N SER A 300 4.01 19.88 32.53
CA SER A 300 3.44 21.04 33.21
C SER A 300 4.36 22.26 33.13
N THR A 301 3.74 23.41 32.87
CA THR A 301 4.37 24.74 32.90
C THR A 301 4.91 25.13 34.28
N ALA A 302 4.54 24.41 35.34
CA ALA A 302 5.11 24.60 36.67
C ALA A 302 6.59 24.17 36.75
N TYR A 303 7.04 23.26 35.88
CA TYR A 303 8.39 22.68 35.92
C TYR A 303 9.23 23.04 34.70
N THR A 304 8.61 23.25 33.53
CA THR A 304 9.32 23.46 32.28
C THR A 304 8.70 24.62 31.51
N PRO A 305 9.50 25.60 31.04
CA PRO A 305 8.99 26.63 30.14
C PRO A 305 8.50 26.02 28.84
N VAL A 306 7.62 26.72 28.15
CA VAL A 306 7.09 26.32 26.84
C VAL A 306 7.15 27.50 25.88
N SER A 307 7.13 27.22 24.59
CA SER A 307 7.17 28.30 23.60
C SER A 307 5.84 29.05 23.49
N GLU A 308 5.91 30.31 23.05
CA GLU A 308 4.72 31.14 22.81
C GLU A 308 3.82 30.54 21.72
N GLU A 309 4.42 29.92 20.68
CA GLU A 309 3.67 29.28 19.61
C GLU A 309 2.86 28.08 20.12
N LEU A 310 3.41 27.29 21.05
CA LEU A 310 2.68 26.19 21.67
C LEU A 310 1.54 26.69 22.53
N LEU A 311 1.75 27.76 23.32
CA LEU A 311 0.69 28.37 24.12
C LEU A 311 -0.45 28.90 23.24
N ALA A 312 -0.12 29.53 22.11
CA ALA A 312 -1.12 30.00 21.15
C ALA A 312 -1.91 28.85 20.50
N LEU A 313 -1.26 27.71 20.24
CA LEU A 313 -1.94 26.51 19.75
C LEU A 313 -2.83 25.88 20.82
N ALA A 314 -2.33 25.75 22.06
CA ALA A 314 -3.07 25.22 23.20
C ALA A 314 -4.30 26.04 23.56
N ALA A 315 -4.22 27.38 23.45
CA ALA A 315 -5.31 28.30 23.76
C ALA A 315 -6.52 28.17 22.81
N GLN A 316 -6.37 27.48 21.67
CA GLN A 316 -7.45 27.22 20.73
C GLN A 316 -8.26 25.94 21.07
N ALA A 317 -7.84 25.16 22.06
CA ALA A 317 -8.59 23.99 22.51
C ALA A 317 -9.96 24.40 23.07
N LYS A 318 -11.02 23.69 22.67
CA LYS A 318 -12.39 23.95 23.17
C LYS A 318 -12.58 23.26 24.52
N ASP A 319 -13.20 23.96 25.47
CA ASP A 319 -13.57 23.46 26.80
C ASP A 319 -12.45 22.67 27.53
N PRO A 320 -11.25 23.25 27.70
CA PRO A 320 -10.14 22.56 28.35
C PRO A 320 -10.50 22.20 29.79
N SER A 321 -10.16 20.97 30.20
CA SER A 321 -10.31 20.55 31.60
C SER A 321 -9.51 21.47 32.52
N VAL A 322 -10.16 21.97 33.59
CA VAL A 322 -9.52 22.83 34.60
C VAL A 322 -8.26 22.19 35.19
N HIS A 323 -8.20 20.85 35.23
CA HIS A 323 -7.06 20.08 35.73
C HIS A 323 -5.88 19.96 34.76
N ARG A 324 -5.98 20.52 33.54
CA ARG A 324 -4.96 20.39 32.47
C ARG A 324 -4.55 21.74 31.89
N ILE A 325 -4.98 22.84 32.49
CA ILE A 325 -4.67 24.20 32.01
C ILE A 325 -3.15 24.45 32.01
N ASP A 326 -2.44 23.84 32.95
CA ASP A 326 -0.98 23.95 33.06
C ASP A 326 -0.22 22.94 32.18
N GLU A 327 -0.91 22.09 31.40
CA GLU A 327 -0.35 21.06 30.50
C GLU A 327 -0.54 21.41 29.00
N PRO A 328 0.13 22.45 28.47
CA PRO A 328 -0.14 23.01 27.14
C PRO A 328 0.10 22.03 25.98
N TYR A 329 1.03 21.09 26.11
CA TYR A 329 1.25 20.05 25.10
C TYR A 329 0.02 19.17 24.91
N ARG A 330 -0.64 18.79 26.01
CA ARG A 330 -1.87 17.99 25.95
C ARG A 330 -3.02 18.78 25.35
N LEU A 331 -3.18 20.04 25.70
CA LEU A 331 -4.20 20.91 25.13
C LEU A 331 -4.02 21.07 23.61
N ALA A 332 -2.79 21.31 23.16
CA ALA A 332 -2.47 21.37 21.73
C ALA A 332 -2.78 20.04 21.02
N LEU A 333 -2.39 18.90 21.62
CA LEU A 333 -2.65 17.58 21.04
C LEU A 333 -4.15 17.20 21.02
N GLU A 334 -4.93 17.69 21.97
CA GLU A 334 -6.39 17.55 21.99
C GLU A 334 -7.03 18.29 20.81
N LEU A 335 -6.60 19.55 20.58
CA LEU A 335 -7.02 20.30 19.39
C LEU A 335 -6.62 19.60 18.08
N ILE A 336 -5.37 19.13 17.98
CA ILE A 336 -4.88 18.41 16.79
C ILE A 336 -5.74 17.15 16.54
N PHE A 337 -6.06 16.39 17.59
CA PHE A 337 -6.93 15.21 17.50
C PHE A 337 -8.33 15.60 16.99
N ASP A 338 -8.90 16.67 17.51
CA ASP A 338 -10.23 17.14 17.06
C ASP A 338 -10.20 17.61 15.62
N ARG A 339 -9.17 18.34 15.19
CA ARG A 339 -9.00 18.75 13.78
C ARG A 339 -8.86 17.54 12.85
N LEU A 340 -8.10 16.50 13.23
CA LEU A 340 -8.03 15.23 12.49
C LEU A 340 -9.40 14.52 12.44
N THR A 341 -10.15 14.57 13.53
CA THR A 341 -11.51 14.02 13.61
C THR A 341 -12.45 14.74 12.63
N ALA A 342 -12.37 16.07 12.54
CA ALA A 342 -13.11 16.89 11.59
C ALA A 342 -12.72 16.59 10.14
N VAL A 343 -11.41 16.42 9.86
CA VAL A 343 -10.92 16.02 8.52
C VAL A 343 -11.51 14.66 8.13
N SER A 344 -11.49 13.67 9.03
CA SER A 344 -12.08 12.35 8.75
C SER A 344 -13.59 12.44 8.51
N GLN A 345 -14.32 13.28 9.24
CA GLN A 345 -15.75 13.49 8.99
C GLN A 345 -15.99 14.06 7.60
N LYS A 346 -15.23 15.08 7.20
CA LYS A 346 -15.33 15.69 5.87
C LYS A 346 -15.04 14.69 4.75
N LEU A 347 -13.96 13.91 4.88
CA LEU A 347 -13.44 13.06 3.81
C LEU A 347 -14.08 11.67 3.75
N THR A 348 -14.51 11.13 4.90
CA THR A 348 -14.98 9.74 5.03
C THR A 348 -16.42 9.62 5.52
N GLY A 349 -17.02 10.73 5.98
CA GLY A 349 -18.36 10.73 6.57
C GLY A 349 -18.40 10.17 8.00
N ALA A 350 -17.25 9.89 8.62
CA ALA A 350 -17.18 9.30 9.96
C ALA A 350 -16.00 9.87 10.77
N PRO A 351 -16.12 9.99 12.09
CA PRO A 351 -15.00 10.41 12.95
C PRO A 351 -13.89 9.35 12.97
N VAL A 352 -12.66 9.76 13.26
CA VAL A 352 -11.52 8.85 13.44
C VAL A 352 -11.77 7.85 14.58
N ALA A 353 -10.99 6.78 14.59
CA ALA A 353 -10.95 5.84 15.70
C ALA A 353 -10.68 6.56 17.04
N PHE A 354 -11.27 6.04 18.11
CA PHE A 354 -11.14 6.57 19.49
C PHE A 354 -11.78 7.94 19.75
N ALA A 355 -12.41 8.56 18.75
CA ALA A 355 -13.20 9.76 18.98
C ALA A 355 -14.50 9.42 19.75
N SER A 356 -14.89 10.29 20.68
CA SER A 356 -16.13 10.13 21.45
C SER A 356 -17.39 10.48 20.64
N GLY A 357 -17.25 11.06 19.45
CA GLY A 357 -18.36 11.43 18.59
C GLY A 357 -17.95 12.37 17.46
N VAL A 358 -18.94 13.14 16.97
CA VAL A 358 -18.69 14.20 16.00
C VAL A 358 -18.02 15.40 16.67
N THR A 359 -17.31 16.22 15.90
CA THR A 359 -16.66 17.43 16.39
C THR A 359 -17.10 18.63 15.55
N SER A 360 -17.04 19.83 16.14
CA SER A 360 -17.37 21.10 15.50
C SER A 360 -16.15 21.99 15.29
N VAL A 361 -14.95 21.43 15.45
CA VAL A 361 -13.69 22.15 15.17
C VAL A 361 -13.47 22.19 13.66
N GLU A 362 -12.89 23.29 13.18
CA GLU A 362 -12.58 23.45 11.76
C GLU A 362 -11.52 22.41 11.32
N PRO A 363 -11.79 21.61 10.26
CA PRO A 363 -10.81 20.65 9.75
C PRO A 363 -9.53 21.33 9.25
N TYR A 364 -8.43 20.59 9.21
CA TYR A 364 -7.27 21.03 8.45
C TYR A 364 -7.63 21.19 6.97
N ALA A 365 -7.21 22.31 6.37
CA ALA A 365 -7.37 22.54 4.94
C ALA A 365 -6.43 21.66 4.09
N HIS A 366 -5.21 21.40 4.57
CA HIS A 366 -4.20 20.60 3.90
C HIS A 366 -3.34 19.84 4.94
N PRO A 367 -2.76 18.66 4.62
CA PRO A 367 -1.85 17.94 5.52
C PRO A 367 -0.65 18.75 6.02
N ASP A 368 -0.19 19.75 5.27
CA ASP A 368 0.92 20.61 5.71
C ASP A 368 0.58 21.41 6.96
N ALA A 369 -0.70 21.78 7.16
CA ALA A 369 -1.14 22.47 8.37
C ALA A 369 -1.12 21.53 9.59
N PHE A 370 -1.39 20.24 9.40
CA PHE A 370 -1.22 19.22 10.44
C PHE A 370 0.26 19.01 10.78
N VAL A 371 1.13 18.95 9.77
CA VAL A 371 2.59 18.87 9.95
C VAL A 371 3.13 20.11 10.67
N ALA A 372 2.61 21.29 10.37
CA ALA A 372 3.00 22.54 11.02
C ALA A 372 2.66 22.53 12.52
N ASP A 373 1.45 22.11 12.90
CA ASP A 373 1.05 22.01 14.31
C ASP A 373 1.94 21.00 15.08
N LEU A 374 2.29 19.85 14.46
CA LEU A 374 3.23 18.90 15.06
C LEU A 374 4.65 19.47 15.18
N SER A 375 5.07 20.31 14.23
CA SER A 375 6.38 20.95 14.26
C SER A 375 6.48 21.96 15.40
N VAL A 376 5.40 22.68 15.73
CA VAL A 376 5.33 23.55 16.93
C VAL A 376 5.61 22.76 18.20
N ILE A 377 5.06 21.54 18.31
CA ILE A 377 5.31 20.65 19.45
C ILE A 377 6.78 20.21 19.49
N ILE A 378 7.34 19.78 18.36
CA ILE A 378 8.76 19.39 18.25
C ILE A 378 9.66 20.55 18.70
N ASP A 379 9.44 21.74 18.17
CA ASP A 379 10.31 22.89 18.42
C ASP A 379 10.25 23.32 19.88
N SER A 380 9.06 23.32 20.50
CA SER A 380 8.91 23.65 21.92
C SER A 380 9.61 22.60 22.81
N LEU A 381 9.47 21.30 22.51
CA LEU A 381 10.16 20.24 23.26
C LEU A 381 11.69 20.34 23.12
N ALA A 382 12.19 20.56 21.91
CA ALA A 382 13.61 20.69 21.64
C ALA A 382 14.22 21.90 22.37
N ARG A 383 13.55 23.06 22.31
CA ARG A 383 14.00 24.31 22.96
C ARG A 383 14.04 24.20 24.49
N ASN A 384 13.06 23.54 25.11
CA ASN A 384 12.87 23.60 26.57
C ASN A 384 13.25 22.32 27.33
N GLY A 385 13.39 21.18 26.64
CA GLY A 385 13.77 19.89 27.24
C GLY A 385 14.88 19.14 26.50
N GLY A 386 15.38 19.71 25.40
CA GLY A 386 16.44 19.14 24.57
C GLY A 386 15.97 18.09 23.57
N GLU A 387 16.81 17.83 22.57
CA GLU A 387 16.52 16.95 21.42
C GLU A 387 16.05 15.54 21.78
N ARG A 388 16.54 14.99 22.89
CA ARG A 388 16.16 13.64 23.34
C ARG A 388 14.71 13.55 23.81
N LEU A 389 14.11 14.66 24.26
CA LEU A 389 12.74 14.68 24.77
C LEU A 389 11.70 14.60 23.63
N VAL A 390 12.05 15.05 22.42
CA VAL A 390 11.17 14.97 21.24
C VAL A 390 10.83 13.51 20.91
N GLY A 391 11.81 12.62 21.04
CA GLY A 391 11.68 11.21 20.71
C GLY A 391 11.55 10.93 19.21
N SER A 392 11.68 9.67 18.82
CA SER A 392 11.54 9.26 17.42
C SER A 392 10.09 9.24 16.95
N ALA A 393 9.14 8.81 17.80
CA ALA A 393 7.75 8.62 17.43
C ALA A 393 7.09 9.88 16.84
N LEU A 394 7.28 11.04 17.47
CA LEU A 394 6.74 12.31 16.98
C LEU A 394 7.36 12.71 15.63
N ARG A 395 8.67 12.48 15.45
CA ARG A 395 9.35 12.77 14.18
C ARG A 395 8.90 11.81 13.08
N THR A 396 8.75 10.52 13.39
CA THR A 396 8.19 9.53 12.47
C THR A 396 6.77 9.91 12.03
N LEU A 397 5.92 10.34 12.97
CA LEU A 397 4.58 10.84 12.65
C LEU A 397 4.62 11.98 11.64
N VAL A 398 5.51 12.96 11.83
CA VAL A 398 5.70 14.08 10.89
C VAL A 398 6.15 13.60 9.51
N GLU A 399 7.15 12.72 9.43
CA GLU A 399 7.65 12.24 8.13
C GLU A 399 6.63 11.37 7.39
N VAL A 400 5.89 10.52 8.11
CA VAL A 400 4.78 9.75 7.52
C VAL A 400 3.63 10.69 7.09
N ALA A 401 3.36 11.77 7.83
CA ALA A 401 2.37 12.79 7.44
C ALA A 401 2.76 13.50 6.13
N LYS A 402 4.04 13.83 5.96
CA LYS A 402 4.57 14.40 4.70
C LYS A 402 4.52 13.41 3.53
N ALA A 403 4.79 12.13 3.79
CA ALA A 403 4.83 11.10 2.76
C ALA A 403 3.44 10.66 2.28
N CYS A 404 2.49 10.52 3.21
CA CYS A 404 1.17 9.94 2.94
C CYS A 404 0.04 10.98 2.82
N GLY A 405 0.22 12.19 3.36
CA GLY A 405 -0.85 13.19 3.47
C GLY A 405 -2.13 12.62 4.09
N PHE A 406 -3.29 13.16 3.70
CA PHE A 406 -4.60 12.62 4.13
C PHE A 406 -5.17 11.55 3.20
N HIS A 407 -4.40 11.11 2.20
CA HIS A 407 -4.82 10.18 1.14
C HIS A 407 -4.11 8.82 1.18
N LEU A 408 -3.08 8.65 2.01
CA LEU A 408 -2.25 7.45 2.20
C LEU A 408 -1.38 7.08 0.99
N MET A 409 -2.01 6.84 -0.16
CA MET A 409 -1.34 6.52 -1.43
C MET A 409 -1.96 7.37 -2.55
N SER A 410 -1.12 7.87 -3.45
CA SER A 410 -1.61 8.61 -4.61
C SER A 410 -2.32 7.67 -5.58
N LEU A 411 -3.43 8.11 -6.18
CA LEU A 411 -4.11 7.33 -7.21
C LEU A 411 -3.71 7.81 -8.60
N ASP A 412 -3.22 6.90 -9.43
CA ASP A 412 -3.03 7.19 -10.85
C ASP A 412 -4.36 7.06 -11.58
N LEU A 413 -4.59 7.94 -12.55
CA LEU A 413 -5.73 7.85 -13.47
C LEU A 413 -5.23 7.25 -14.77
N ARG A 414 -5.84 6.16 -15.25
CA ARG A 414 -5.41 5.53 -16.51
C ARG A 414 -6.57 5.29 -17.45
N GLN A 415 -6.42 5.66 -18.72
CA GLN A 415 -7.43 5.44 -19.77
C GLN A 415 -6.81 5.29 -21.15
N ASN A 416 -7.55 4.64 -22.04
CA ASN A 416 -7.18 4.40 -23.42
C ASN A 416 -7.28 5.69 -24.27
N ALA A 417 -6.27 5.93 -25.12
CA ALA A 417 -6.26 7.04 -26.08
C ALA A 417 -7.56 7.08 -26.92
N ASP A 418 -8.01 5.93 -27.44
CA ASP A 418 -9.22 5.84 -28.27
C ASP A 418 -10.47 6.42 -27.58
N VAL A 419 -10.55 6.32 -26.24
CA VAL A 419 -11.68 6.86 -25.45
C VAL A 419 -11.60 8.39 -25.38
N HIS A 420 -10.40 8.96 -25.26
CA HIS A 420 -10.22 10.41 -25.27
C HIS A 420 -10.61 10.98 -26.64
N GLU A 421 -10.18 10.35 -27.73
CA GLU A 421 -10.52 10.77 -29.10
C GLU A 421 -12.04 10.86 -29.30
N ARG A 422 -12.78 9.81 -28.93
CA ARG A 422 -14.25 9.75 -29.06
C ARG A 422 -14.94 10.77 -28.15
N THR A 423 -14.43 10.95 -26.94
CA THR A 423 -14.96 11.94 -25.98
C THR A 423 -14.83 13.35 -26.57
N LEU A 424 -13.64 13.71 -27.07
CA LEU A 424 -13.39 15.03 -27.65
C LEU A 424 -14.17 15.27 -28.94
N ASP A 425 -14.28 14.26 -29.79
CA ASP A 425 -15.10 14.33 -31.00
C ASP A 425 -16.58 14.62 -30.68
N GLU A 426 -17.15 14.00 -29.65
CA GLU A 426 -18.49 14.37 -29.19
C GLU A 426 -18.52 15.81 -28.64
N LEU A 427 -17.55 16.20 -27.81
CA LEU A 427 -17.49 17.56 -27.24
C LEU A 427 -17.45 18.64 -28.33
N PHE A 428 -16.62 18.48 -29.36
CA PHE A 428 -16.50 19.43 -30.46
C PHE A 428 -17.78 19.53 -31.30
N ARG A 429 -18.42 18.40 -31.62
CA ARG A 429 -19.71 18.38 -32.32
C ARG A 429 -20.80 19.07 -31.51
N ARG A 430 -20.90 18.78 -30.21
CA ARG A 430 -21.91 19.35 -29.31
C ARG A 430 -21.71 20.84 -29.06
N ALA A 431 -20.46 21.30 -29.05
CA ALA A 431 -20.11 22.72 -28.92
C ALA A 431 -20.44 23.54 -30.19
N GLY A 432 -20.87 22.90 -31.29
CA GLY A 432 -21.23 23.59 -32.53
C GLY A 432 -20.04 24.17 -33.29
N THR A 433 -18.82 23.70 -33.00
CA THR A 433 -17.59 24.20 -33.63
C THR A 433 -17.43 23.77 -35.10
N GLY A 434 -18.23 22.80 -35.56
CA GLY A 434 -18.11 22.21 -36.89
C GLY A 434 -16.92 21.26 -37.05
N VAL A 435 -16.16 21.00 -35.99
CA VAL A 435 -15.01 20.10 -36.01
C VAL A 435 -15.47 18.65 -35.92
N GLU A 436 -15.12 17.85 -36.92
CA GLU A 436 -15.26 16.39 -36.90
C GLU A 436 -13.92 15.75 -36.53
N TYR A 437 -13.59 15.78 -35.24
CA TYR A 437 -12.25 15.48 -34.71
C TYR A 437 -11.68 14.14 -35.20
N LEU A 438 -12.50 13.08 -35.23
CA LEU A 438 -12.05 11.74 -35.68
C LEU A 438 -11.68 11.67 -37.17
N LYS A 439 -12.11 12.65 -37.99
CA LYS A 439 -11.78 12.72 -39.42
C LYS A 439 -10.50 13.52 -39.71
N LEU A 440 -9.94 14.18 -38.71
CA LEU A 440 -8.72 14.97 -38.85
C LEU A 440 -7.49 14.07 -38.90
N ASP A 441 -6.48 14.51 -39.66
CA ASP A 441 -5.12 13.98 -39.54
C ASP A 441 -4.42 14.52 -38.28
N GLU A 442 -3.24 13.97 -37.97
CA GLU A 442 -2.52 14.27 -36.74
C GLU A 442 -2.16 15.76 -36.60
N ASP A 443 -1.69 16.39 -37.67
CA ASP A 443 -1.31 17.81 -37.65
C ASP A 443 -2.53 18.70 -37.37
N ALA A 444 -3.68 18.40 -38.00
CA ALA A 444 -4.92 19.12 -37.75
C ALA A 444 -5.47 18.87 -36.34
N ARG A 445 -5.39 17.63 -35.81
CA ARG A 445 -5.75 17.32 -34.42
C ARG A 445 -4.93 18.15 -33.45
N CYS A 446 -3.61 18.14 -33.58
CA CYS A 446 -2.70 18.92 -32.74
C CYS A 446 -3.04 20.40 -32.77
N LYS A 447 -3.26 20.97 -33.98
CA LYS A 447 -3.63 22.38 -34.13
C LYS A 447 -4.92 22.71 -33.37
N VAL A 448 -5.98 21.92 -33.55
CA VAL A 448 -7.26 22.15 -32.87
C VAL A 448 -7.11 22.06 -31.35
N LEU A 449 -6.37 21.08 -30.84
CA LEU A 449 -6.16 20.92 -29.40
C LEU A 449 -5.33 22.05 -28.79
N ILE A 450 -4.26 22.49 -29.48
CA ILE A 450 -3.44 23.62 -29.05
C ILE A 450 -4.26 24.91 -29.05
N ASP A 451 -5.03 25.15 -30.12
CA ASP A 451 -5.92 26.32 -30.21
C ASP A 451 -6.95 26.30 -29.05
N GLU A 452 -7.51 25.14 -28.73
CA GLU A 452 -8.42 24.99 -27.59
C GLU A 452 -7.72 25.19 -26.23
N LEU A 453 -6.48 24.74 -26.08
CA LEU A 453 -5.66 24.97 -24.87
C LEU A 453 -5.19 26.42 -24.72
N SER A 454 -5.20 27.22 -25.80
CA SER A 454 -4.76 28.62 -25.77
C SER A 454 -5.72 29.58 -25.03
N HIS A 455 -6.90 29.10 -24.64
CA HIS A 455 -7.90 29.90 -23.93
C HIS A 455 -8.57 29.13 -22.80
N GLN A 456 -9.21 29.82 -21.85
CA GLN A 456 -9.82 29.19 -20.66
C GLN A 456 -11.27 28.72 -20.84
N ARG A 457 -11.92 29.07 -21.95
CA ARG A 457 -13.32 28.68 -22.19
C ARG A 457 -13.47 27.14 -22.16
N PRO A 458 -14.42 26.57 -21.40
CA PRO A 458 -14.71 25.15 -21.45
C PRO A 458 -15.48 24.78 -22.74
N LEU A 459 -15.19 23.59 -23.26
CA LEU A 459 -15.94 22.90 -24.31
C LEU A 459 -17.22 22.26 -23.76
N VAL A 460 -17.20 21.83 -22.50
CA VAL A 460 -18.35 21.18 -21.84
C VAL A 460 -19.41 22.22 -21.52
N SER A 461 -20.67 21.89 -21.83
CA SER A 461 -21.86 22.67 -21.48
C SER A 461 -22.71 21.89 -20.47
N PRO A 462 -23.05 22.48 -19.31
CA PRO A 462 -23.94 21.82 -18.33
C PRO A 462 -25.40 21.71 -18.81
N PHE A 463 -25.74 22.35 -19.94
CA PHE A 463 -27.08 22.36 -20.51
C PHE A 463 -27.24 21.39 -21.70
N THR A 464 -26.25 20.54 -21.93
CA THR A 464 -26.21 19.63 -23.08
C THR A 464 -26.11 18.17 -22.60
N ALA A 465 -26.88 17.28 -23.23
CA ALA A 465 -26.77 15.85 -23.00
C ALA A 465 -25.67 15.24 -23.86
N TYR A 466 -24.83 14.41 -23.25
CA TYR A 466 -23.74 13.67 -23.88
C TYR A 466 -24.03 12.17 -23.87
N GLY A 467 -23.33 11.40 -24.69
CA GLY A 467 -23.37 9.94 -24.67
C GLY A 467 -22.92 9.36 -23.33
N GLU A 468 -23.19 8.07 -23.10
CA GLU A 468 -22.85 7.38 -21.85
C GLU A 468 -21.33 7.39 -21.57
N GLU A 469 -20.51 7.13 -22.58
CA GLU A 469 -19.04 7.13 -22.48
C GLU A 469 -18.52 8.52 -22.08
N THR A 470 -18.89 9.57 -22.82
CA THR A 470 -18.51 10.96 -22.53
C THR A 470 -18.98 11.40 -21.15
N SER A 471 -20.23 11.11 -20.79
CA SER A 471 -20.78 11.47 -19.47
C SER A 471 -20.01 10.80 -18.34
N LYS A 472 -19.61 9.54 -18.52
CA LYS A 472 -18.82 8.79 -17.54
C LYS A 472 -17.39 9.33 -17.41
N GLU A 473 -16.74 9.67 -18.52
CA GLU A 473 -15.41 10.27 -18.51
C GLU A 473 -15.42 11.63 -17.82
N LEU A 474 -16.37 12.52 -18.18
CA LEU A 474 -16.53 13.83 -17.54
C LEU A 474 -16.78 13.70 -16.04
N ALA A 475 -17.69 12.81 -15.62
CA ALA A 475 -17.95 12.57 -14.19
C ALA A 475 -16.72 12.03 -13.43
N THR A 476 -15.84 11.29 -14.12
CA THR A 476 -14.57 10.83 -13.54
C THR A 476 -13.58 11.98 -13.38
N MET A 477 -13.48 12.88 -14.37
CA MET A 477 -12.66 14.09 -14.27
C MET A 477 -13.16 15.03 -13.16
N GLU A 478 -14.47 15.20 -13.03
CA GLU A 478 -15.07 15.99 -11.95
C GLU A 478 -14.76 15.40 -10.58
N ALA A 479 -14.81 14.07 -10.45
CA ALA A 479 -14.41 13.38 -9.24
C ALA A 479 -12.92 13.58 -8.92
N ALA A 480 -12.06 13.58 -9.92
CA ALA A 480 -10.63 13.88 -9.77
C ALA A 480 -10.40 15.34 -9.32
N ALA A 481 -11.10 16.30 -9.92
CA ALA A 481 -11.03 17.71 -9.53
C ALA A 481 -11.52 17.93 -8.09
N GLN A 482 -12.59 17.23 -7.69
CA GLN A 482 -13.07 17.24 -6.31
C GLN A 482 -12.04 16.61 -5.36
N ALA A 483 -11.41 15.50 -5.74
CA ALA A 483 -10.35 14.89 -4.95
C ALA A 483 -9.16 15.83 -4.70
N VAL A 484 -8.73 16.59 -5.71
CA VAL A 484 -7.66 17.58 -5.54
C VAL A 484 -8.08 18.69 -4.57
N ARG A 485 -9.34 19.14 -4.61
CA ARG A 485 -9.87 20.13 -3.65
C ARG A 485 -9.92 19.60 -2.21
N ASP A 486 -10.26 18.32 -2.05
CA ASP A 486 -10.48 17.72 -0.73
C ASP A 486 -9.19 17.23 -0.08
N TYR A 487 -8.26 16.68 -0.86
CA TYR A 487 -7.05 16.01 -0.38
C TYR A 487 -5.74 16.74 -0.74
N GLY A 488 -5.80 17.75 -1.61
CA GLY A 488 -4.63 18.39 -2.21
C GLY A 488 -4.12 17.67 -3.46
N HIS A 489 -3.20 18.31 -4.20
CA HIS A 489 -2.67 17.79 -5.47
C HIS A 489 -1.97 16.44 -5.35
N GLY A 490 -1.37 16.13 -4.20
CA GLY A 490 -0.63 14.88 -3.99
C GLY A 490 -1.50 13.62 -3.99
N CYS A 491 -2.83 13.74 -3.91
CA CYS A 491 -3.72 12.58 -3.88
C CYS A 491 -3.86 11.88 -5.24
N LEU A 492 -3.53 12.58 -6.33
CA LEU A 492 -3.45 12.01 -7.67
C LEU A 492 -2.00 11.93 -8.09
N GLY A 493 -1.62 10.78 -8.65
CA GLY A 493 -0.31 10.56 -9.22
C GLY A 493 -0.28 10.95 -10.70
N ALA A 494 0.08 10.00 -11.55
CA ALA A 494 0.13 10.21 -12.99
C ALA A 494 -1.25 10.09 -13.66
N TYR A 495 -1.44 10.84 -14.75
CA TYR A 495 -2.45 10.52 -15.76
C TYR A 495 -1.79 9.68 -16.85
N ILE A 496 -2.17 8.41 -16.96
CA ILE A 496 -1.56 7.42 -17.83
C ILE A 496 -2.46 7.19 -19.05
N ILE A 497 -1.88 7.28 -20.24
CA ILE A 497 -2.59 7.13 -21.51
C ILE A 497 -2.17 5.79 -22.11
N SER A 498 -3.05 4.80 -22.02
CA SER A 498 -2.84 3.51 -22.68
C SER A 498 -2.97 3.63 -24.19
N LYS A 499 -2.15 2.88 -24.92
CA LYS A 499 -2.08 2.90 -26.40
C LYS A 499 -1.76 4.28 -27.01
N SER A 500 -1.10 5.16 -26.27
CA SER A 500 -0.57 6.40 -26.85
C SER A 500 0.43 6.10 -27.98
N ALA A 501 0.21 6.70 -29.13
CA ALA A 501 1.00 6.57 -30.35
C ALA A 501 1.37 7.92 -30.97
N THR A 502 0.59 8.98 -30.75
CA THR A 502 0.78 10.29 -31.38
C THR A 502 0.86 11.44 -30.37
N LEU A 503 1.13 12.66 -30.85
CA LEU A 503 1.20 13.85 -29.99
C LEU A 503 -0.19 14.28 -29.54
N SER A 504 -1.22 14.13 -30.39
CA SER A 504 -2.60 14.42 -30.01
C SER A 504 -3.01 13.64 -28.78
N ASP A 505 -2.65 12.35 -28.67
CA ASP A 505 -2.97 11.51 -27.50
C ASP A 505 -2.54 12.12 -26.16
N MET A 506 -1.42 12.88 -26.16
CA MET A 506 -0.92 13.58 -24.97
C MET A 506 -1.65 14.90 -24.69
N LEU A 507 -2.12 15.58 -25.74
CA LEU A 507 -2.83 16.86 -25.66
C LEU A 507 -4.31 16.69 -25.30
N GLU A 508 -4.93 15.61 -25.76
CA GLU A 508 -6.33 15.28 -25.52
C GLU A 508 -6.73 15.26 -24.03
N PRO A 509 -6.04 14.52 -23.14
CA PRO A 509 -6.36 14.55 -21.72
C PRO A 509 -6.11 15.92 -21.09
N LEU A 510 -5.20 16.76 -21.61
CA LEU A 510 -5.03 18.13 -21.12
C LEU A 510 -6.28 18.97 -21.42
N VAL A 511 -6.84 18.83 -22.62
CA VAL A 511 -8.12 19.49 -22.97
C VAL A 511 -9.25 18.98 -22.09
N LEU A 512 -9.33 17.68 -21.81
CA LEU A 512 -10.34 17.10 -20.91
C LEU A 512 -10.18 17.57 -19.46
N LEU A 513 -8.96 17.57 -18.92
CA LEU A 513 -8.66 18.03 -17.57
C LEU A 513 -8.90 19.53 -17.39
N LYS A 514 -8.73 20.32 -18.46
CA LYS A 514 -9.10 21.75 -18.48
C LYS A 514 -10.59 21.96 -18.21
N GLN A 515 -11.46 21.04 -18.67
CA GLN A 515 -12.91 21.17 -18.48
C GLN A 515 -13.33 21.17 -17.00
N VAL A 516 -12.49 20.63 -16.13
CA VAL A 516 -12.76 20.51 -14.68
C VAL A 516 -11.80 21.33 -13.83
N GLY A 517 -10.98 22.18 -14.46
CA GLY A 517 -10.04 23.08 -13.78
C GLY A 517 -8.78 22.40 -13.21
N LEU A 518 -8.44 21.20 -13.69
CA LEU A 518 -7.19 20.50 -13.33
C LEU A 518 -6.01 20.93 -14.22
N VAL A 519 -6.30 21.43 -15.42
CA VAL A 519 -5.35 22.06 -16.33
C VAL A 519 -5.88 23.46 -16.65
N TRP A 520 -4.97 24.43 -16.82
CA TRP A 520 -5.33 25.81 -17.15
C TRP A 520 -4.85 26.09 -18.57
N GLY A 521 -5.74 26.62 -19.41
CA GLY A 521 -5.37 27.16 -20.71
C GLY A 521 -4.90 28.61 -20.61
N GLY A 522 -4.18 29.07 -21.63
CA GLY A 522 -3.54 30.40 -21.70
C GLY A 522 -2.03 30.27 -21.76
#